data_AF-A0A5N5I0G5-F1
#
_entry.id   AF-A0A5N5I0G5-F1
#
_cell.length_a   1.000
_cell.length_b   1.000
_cell.length_c   1.000
_cell.angle_alpha   90.00
_cell.angle_beta   90.00
_cell.angle_gamma   90.00
#
_symmetry.space_group_name_H-M   'P 1'
#
loop_
_entity.id
_entity.type
_entity.pdbx_description
1 polymer ?
#
loop_
_entity_poly.entity_id
_entity_poly.type
_entity_poly.pdbx_seq_one_letter_code
_entity_poly.pdbx_strand_id
1 'polypeptide(L)'
;MLLHFGRVPVLVVSSSEAACEIMKTHDLTFSDRPKSTSAEKLFYNCNDVAFAPYGEYWRQVKSVCVLNLLSNKRVRSFCSVREGETKSMISHIEQSSSSVLNLSEMFVRLTNDVVCRVALGRKYSGRDGERTFKQLLGEFGELVGTIDFGDYVPWLSWLSHVNGSRT
;
A
#
# COMPACT_ATOMS: atom_id res chain seq x y z
N MET A 1 -1.94 17.88 -17.83
CA MET A 1 -0.90 18.90 -17.59
C MET A 1 0.47 18.22 -17.59
N LEU A 2 1.46 18.72 -18.33
CA LEU A 2 2.82 18.14 -18.32
C LEU A 2 3.72 18.94 -17.36
N LEU A 3 4.28 18.28 -16.36
CA LEU A 3 5.23 18.83 -15.39
C LEU A 3 6.60 18.18 -15.56
N HIS A 4 7.64 18.80 -15.01
CA HIS A 4 8.97 18.21 -14.93
C HIS A 4 9.38 18.10 -13.47
N PHE A 5 9.56 16.88 -12.98
CA PHE A 5 10.13 16.61 -11.67
C PHE A 5 11.62 16.38 -11.88
N GLY A 6 12.41 17.44 -11.71
CA GLY A 6 13.81 17.42 -12.10
C GLY A 6 13.95 17.23 -13.61
N ARG A 7 14.56 16.12 -14.02
CA ARG A 7 14.74 15.74 -15.44
C ARG A 7 13.64 14.80 -15.94
N VAL A 8 12.72 14.36 -15.08
CA VAL A 8 11.68 13.39 -15.41
C VAL A 8 10.39 14.12 -15.81
N PRO A 9 9.91 13.97 -17.06
CA PRO A 9 8.61 14.50 -17.46
C PRO A 9 7.48 13.67 -16.83
N VAL A 10 6.49 14.35 -16.24
CA VAL A 10 5.34 13.76 -15.55
C VAL A 10 4.05 14.32 -16.14
N LEU A 11 3.26 13.46 -16.76
CA LEU A 11 1.93 13.81 -17.24
C LEU A 11 0.90 13.65 -16.11
N VAL A 12 0.36 14.78 -15.64
CA VAL A 12 -0.73 14.83 -14.67
C VAL A 12 -2.07 14.73 -15.41
N VAL A 13 -2.83 13.70 -15.08
CA VAL A 13 -4.17 13.41 -15.61
C VAL A 13 -5.20 13.83 -14.56
N SER A 14 -6.11 14.72 -14.93
CA SER A 14 -7.03 15.36 -13.97
C SER A 14 -8.49 15.41 -14.46
N SER A 15 -8.85 14.55 -15.42
CA SER A 15 -10.24 14.35 -15.85
C SER A 15 -10.57 12.86 -15.98
N SER A 16 -11.85 12.53 -15.80
CA SER A 16 -12.36 11.16 -15.95
C SER A 16 -12.16 10.61 -17.34
N GLU A 17 -12.34 11.44 -18.37
CA GLU A 17 -12.23 11.07 -19.77
C GLU A 17 -10.79 10.68 -20.10
N ALA A 18 -9.82 11.54 -19.71
CA ALA A 18 -8.41 11.26 -19.93
C ALA A 18 -7.91 10.06 -19.11
N ALA A 19 -8.41 9.89 -17.87
CA ALA A 19 -8.11 8.70 -17.08
C ALA A 19 -8.68 7.42 -17.72
N CYS A 20 -9.87 7.49 -18.34
CA CYS A 20 -10.45 6.37 -19.07
C CYS A 20 -9.61 6.00 -20.30
N GLU A 21 -9.17 6.98 -21.07
CA GLU A 21 -8.28 6.74 -22.23
C GLU A 21 -6.98 6.03 -21.80
N ILE A 22 -6.37 6.48 -20.71
CA ILE A 22 -5.09 5.91 -20.24
C ILE A 22 -5.28 4.53 -19.59
N MET A 23 -6.27 4.37 -18.73
CA MET A 23 -6.43 3.16 -17.90
C MET A 23 -7.27 2.06 -18.55
N LYS A 24 -7.95 2.33 -19.68
CA LYS A 24 -8.75 1.33 -20.41
C LYS A 24 -8.35 1.23 -21.88
N THR A 25 -8.36 2.35 -22.61
CA THR A 25 -8.09 2.32 -24.06
C THR A 25 -6.62 2.00 -24.36
N HIS A 26 -5.71 2.57 -23.56
CA HIS A 26 -4.26 2.43 -23.71
C HIS A 26 -3.61 1.79 -22.47
N ASP A 27 -4.35 0.95 -21.76
CA ASP A 27 -3.95 0.39 -20.47
C ASP A 27 -2.58 -0.32 -20.53
N LEU A 28 -2.34 -1.12 -21.57
CA LEU A 28 -1.09 -1.85 -21.76
C LEU A 28 0.13 -0.92 -21.91
N THR A 29 -0.03 0.19 -22.64
CA THR A 29 1.04 1.19 -22.85
C THR A 29 1.45 1.87 -21.54
N PHE A 30 0.48 2.12 -20.66
CA PHE A 30 0.69 2.79 -19.38
C PHE A 30 0.74 1.83 -18.18
N SER A 31 0.84 0.53 -18.43
CA SER A 31 0.83 -0.49 -17.36
C SER A 31 2.15 -0.59 -16.62
N ASP A 32 3.24 -0.10 -17.19
CA ASP A 32 4.56 -0.18 -16.57
C ASP A 32 4.69 0.74 -15.35
N ARG A 33 5.61 0.41 -14.44
CA ARG A 33 5.83 1.16 -13.20
C ARG A 33 7.15 1.91 -13.26
N PRO A 34 7.17 3.24 -13.00
CA PRO A 34 8.42 3.97 -12.85
C PRO A 34 9.27 3.34 -11.75
N LYS A 35 10.57 3.17 -12.02
CA LYS A 35 11.50 2.69 -11.00
C LYS A 35 11.62 3.73 -9.89
N SER A 36 11.61 3.24 -8.65
CA SER A 36 11.82 4.04 -7.45
C SER A 36 12.84 3.35 -6.57
N THR A 37 13.85 4.10 -6.12
CA THR A 37 14.90 3.58 -5.25
C THR A 37 14.30 3.02 -3.94
N SER A 38 13.31 3.69 -3.36
CA SER A 38 12.57 3.24 -2.18
C SER A 38 11.85 1.92 -2.43
N ALA A 39 11.21 1.78 -3.61
CA ALA A 39 10.49 0.56 -3.96
C ALA A 39 11.44 -0.63 -4.18
N GLU A 40 12.59 -0.43 -4.83
CA GLU A 40 13.59 -1.48 -5.05
C GLU A 40 14.11 -2.05 -3.72
N LYS A 41 14.27 -1.20 -2.70
CA LYS A 41 14.74 -1.62 -1.37
C LYS A 41 13.68 -2.34 -0.55
N LEU A 42 12.46 -1.81 -0.54
CA LEU A 42 11.39 -2.30 0.34
C LEU A 42 10.65 -3.50 -0.25
N PHE A 43 10.61 -3.64 -1.58
CA PHE A 43 9.82 -4.65 -2.28
C PHE A 43 10.68 -5.64 -3.07
N TYR A 44 11.83 -6.03 -2.51
CA TYR A 44 12.69 -7.10 -3.06
C TYR A 44 13.08 -6.87 -4.53
N ASN A 45 13.63 -5.69 -4.83
CA ASN A 45 13.95 -5.23 -6.18
C ASN A 45 12.71 -5.16 -7.09
N CYS A 46 11.61 -4.60 -6.57
CA CYS A 46 10.32 -4.50 -7.24
C CYS A 46 9.80 -5.87 -7.74
N ASN A 47 9.95 -6.94 -6.95
CA ASN A 47 9.38 -8.25 -7.24
C ASN A 47 8.08 -8.48 -6.45
N ASP A 48 7.18 -7.50 -6.51
CA ASP A 48 5.88 -7.51 -5.86
C ASP A 48 4.76 -7.16 -6.85
N VAL A 49 3.50 -7.19 -6.42
CA VAL A 49 2.37 -6.93 -7.33
C VAL A 49 2.12 -5.44 -7.60
N ALA A 50 2.62 -4.55 -6.74
CA ALA A 50 2.40 -3.11 -6.81
C ALA A 50 3.47 -2.38 -7.64
N PHE A 51 4.75 -2.74 -7.48
CA PHE A 51 5.89 -2.05 -8.13
C PHE A 51 6.59 -2.84 -9.24
N ALA A 52 6.32 -4.14 -9.42
CA ALA A 52 6.96 -4.87 -10.52
C ALA A 52 6.61 -4.28 -11.88
N PRO A 53 7.59 -4.22 -12.82
CA PRO A 53 7.34 -3.79 -14.17
C PRO A 53 6.36 -4.74 -14.87
N TYR A 54 5.62 -4.22 -15.84
CA TYR A 54 4.67 -5.05 -16.57
C TYR A 54 5.41 -6.11 -17.39
N GLY A 55 5.02 -7.38 -17.21
CA GLY A 55 5.63 -8.50 -17.91
C GLY A 55 5.03 -9.83 -17.47
N GLU A 56 5.57 -10.93 -17.98
CA GLU A 56 5.10 -12.30 -17.68
C GLU A 56 5.04 -12.58 -16.18
N TYR A 57 6.09 -12.21 -15.43
CA TYR A 57 6.13 -12.38 -13.98
C TYR A 57 4.95 -11.67 -13.28
N TRP A 58 4.77 -10.37 -13.54
CA TRP A 58 3.70 -9.59 -12.92
C TRP A 58 2.32 -10.13 -13.29
N ARG A 59 2.11 -10.51 -14.56
CA ARG A 59 0.84 -11.10 -15.03
C ARG A 59 0.53 -12.39 -14.27
N GLN A 60 1.52 -13.25 -14.06
CA GLN A 60 1.36 -14.51 -13.32
C GLN A 60 1.03 -14.24 -11.84
N VAL A 61 1.80 -13.39 -11.15
CA VAL A 61 1.56 -13.07 -9.73
C VAL A 61 0.19 -12.41 -9.55
N LYS A 62 -0.15 -11.43 -10.40
CA LYS A 62 -1.48 -10.79 -10.39
C LYS A 62 -2.60 -11.81 -10.61
N SER A 63 -2.44 -12.74 -11.53
CA SER A 63 -3.40 -13.82 -11.77
C SER A 63 -3.61 -14.68 -10.53
N VAL A 64 -2.53 -15.09 -9.85
CA VAL A 64 -2.60 -15.84 -8.59
C VAL A 64 -3.34 -15.05 -7.53
N CYS A 65 -3.01 -13.76 -7.34
CA CYS A 65 -3.69 -12.90 -6.37
C CYS A 65 -5.20 -12.80 -6.65
N VAL A 66 -5.60 -12.49 -7.88
CA VAL A 66 -7.01 -12.28 -8.24
C VAL A 66 -7.81 -13.57 -8.16
N LEU A 67 -7.28 -14.68 -8.66
CA LEU A 67 -8.02 -15.95 -8.76
C LEU A 67 -8.08 -16.69 -7.42
N ASN A 68 -7.03 -16.63 -6.60
CA ASN A 68 -6.91 -17.48 -5.40
C ASN A 68 -7.05 -16.71 -4.09
N LEU A 69 -6.46 -15.52 -3.99
CA LEU A 69 -6.39 -14.75 -2.75
C LEU A 69 -7.54 -13.75 -2.62
N LEU A 70 -7.95 -13.14 -3.73
CA LEU A 70 -8.92 -12.04 -3.78
C LEU A 70 -10.19 -12.39 -4.57
N SER A 71 -10.42 -13.67 -4.86
CA SER A 71 -11.64 -14.10 -5.53
C SER A 71 -12.88 -13.90 -4.65
N ASN A 72 -14.04 -13.69 -5.27
CA ASN A 72 -15.31 -13.51 -4.54
C ASN A 72 -15.58 -14.63 -3.53
N LYS A 73 -15.25 -15.87 -3.88
CA LYS A 73 -15.40 -17.03 -2.96
C LYS A 73 -14.47 -16.89 -1.76
N ARG A 74 -13.20 -16.55 -1.98
CA ARG A 74 -12.21 -16.38 -0.91
C ARG A 74 -12.58 -15.20 -0.01
N VAL A 75 -12.91 -14.04 -0.58
CA VAL A 75 -13.32 -12.86 0.18
C VAL A 75 -14.57 -13.13 1.02
N ARG A 76 -15.56 -13.85 0.49
CA ARG A 76 -16.76 -14.27 1.25
C ARG A 76 -16.46 -15.25 2.37
N SER A 77 -15.49 -16.16 2.20
CA SER A 77 -15.12 -17.10 3.27
C SER A 77 -14.60 -16.40 4.54
N PHE A 78 -14.10 -15.16 4.42
CA PHE A 78 -13.63 -14.34 5.54
C PHE A 78 -14.70 -13.38 6.09
N CYS A 79 -15.99 -13.57 5.77
CA CYS A 79 -17.07 -12.70 6.24
C CYS A 79 -17.14 -12.65 7.77
N SER A 80 -17.06 -13.80 8.43
CA SER A 80 -17.09 -13.91 9.89
C SER A 80 -15.94 -13.17 10.59
N VAL A 81 -14.78 -13.07 9.93
CA VAL A 81 -13.64 -12.29 10.45
C VAL A 81 -13.99 -10.80 10.46
N ARG A 82 -14.52 -10.28 9.35
CA ARG A 82 -14.93 -8.87 9.25
C ARG A 82 -16.07 -8.53 10.20
N GLU A 83 -17.09 -9.38 10.29
CA GLU A 83 -18.20 -9.21 11.22
C GLU A 83 -17.72 -9.21 12.67
N GLY A 84 -16.83 -10.14 13.02
CA GLY A 84 -16.25 -10.23 14.35
C GLY A 84 -15.47 -8.98 14.77
N GLU A 85 -14.55 -8.49 13.94
CA GLU A 85 -13.79 -7.27 14.27
C GLU A 85 -14.66 -6.01 14.23
N THR A 86 -15.65 -5.95 13.34
CA THR A 86 -16.62 -4.83 13.30
C THR A 86 -17.46 -4.78 14.56
N LYS A 87 -17.96 -5.94 15.02
CA LYS A 87 -18.69 -6.04 16.29
C LYS A 87 -17.82 -5.62 17.47
N SER A 88 -16.56 -6.04 17.50
CA SER A 88 -15.61 -5.61 18.54
C SER A 88 -15.40 -4.09 18.54
N MET A 89 -15.31 -3.46 17.38
CA MET A 89 -15.20 -2.01 17.25
C MET A 89 -16.48 -1.32 17.77
N ILE A 90 -17.67 -1.80 17.37
CA ILE A 90 -18.95 -1.24 17.83
C ILE A 90 -19.08 -1.35 19.36
N SER A 91 -18.77 -2.50 19.93
CA SER A 91 -18.81 -2.67 21.40
C SER A 91 -17.83 -1.74 22.11
N HIS A 92 -16.66 -1.45 21.52
CA HIS A 92 -15.74 -0.47 22.09
C HIS A 92 -16.34 0.95 22.09
N ILE A 93 -17.07 1.34 21.04
CA ILE A 93 -17.78 2.62 20.94
C ILE A 93 -18.90 2.71 21.97
N GLU A 94 -19.68 1.63 22.14
CA GLU A 94 -20.78 1.60 23.12
C GLU A 94 -20.26 1.74 24.57
N GLN A 95 -19.11 1.15 24.86
CA GLN A 95 -18.50 1.18 26.20
C GLN A 95 -17.81 2.51 26.54
N SER A 96 -17.56 3.37 25.56
CA SER A 96 -16.79 4.60 25.78
C SER A 96 -17.61 5.74 26.41
N SER A 97 -18.91 5.52 26.68
CA SER A 97 -19.82 6.32 27.53
C SER A 97 -19.40 7.79 27.74
N SER A 98 -19.39 8.56 26.65
CA SER A 98 -19.09 10.01 26.59
C SER A 98 -17.61 10.46 26.48
N SER A 99 -16.67 9.54 26.29
CA SER A 99 -15.27 9.89 25.96
C SER A 99 -15.09 10.24 24.47
N VAL A 100 -14.18 11.17 24.18
CA VAL A 100 -13.79 11.49 22.80
C VAL A 100 -13.01 10.31 22.23
N LEU A 101 -13.47 9.78 21.10
CA LEU A 101 -12.85 8.67 20.40
C LEU A 101 -12.06 9.12 19.17
N ASN A 102 -10.88 8.55 19.00
CA ASN A 102 -10.10 8.71 17.78
C ASN A 102 -10.54 7.68 16.72
N LEU A 103 -11.48 8.08 15.86
CA LEU A 103 -12.00 7.20 14.81
C LEU A 103 -10.93 6.78 13.79
N SER A 104 -9.94 7.64 13.50
CA SER A 104 -8.84 7.29 12.59
C SER A 104 -8.04 6.11 13.13
N GLU A 105 -7.71 6.14 14.42
CA GLU A 105 -7.03 5.02 15.08
C GLU A 105 -7.89 3.75 15.10
N MET A 106 -9.19 3.88 15.34
CA MET A 106 -10.11 2.74 15.34
C MET A 106 -10.21 2.07 13.96
N PHE A 107 -10.30 2.86 12.87
CA PHE A 107 -10.35 2.30 11.52
C PHE A 107 -9.03 1.66 11.10
N VAL A 108 -7.89 2.26 11.46
CA VAL A 108 -6.57 1.65 11.24
C VAL A 108 -6.48 0.32 11.99
N ARG A 109 -6.93 0.26 13.25
CA ARG A 109 -6.95 -0.98 14.02
C ARG A 109 -7.87 -2.04 13.41
N LEU A 110 -9.09 -1.68 13.02
CA LEU A 110 -10.05 -2.59 12.40
C LEU A 110 -9.47 -3.21 11.12
N THR A 111 -8.96 -2.37 10.21
CA THR A 111 -8.39 -2.83 8.94
C THR A 111 -7.18 -3.73 9.17
N ASN A 112 -6.31 -3.36 10.11
CA ASN A 112 -5.16 -4.16 10.51
C ASN A 112 -5.56 -5.54 11.05
N ASP A 113 -6.47 -5.59 12.04
CA ASP A 113 -6.90 -6.83 12.66
C ASP A 113 -7.57 -7.77 11.64
N VAL A 114 -8.37 -7.23 10.71
CA VAL A 114 -8.95 -8.00 9.61
C VAL A 114 -7.84 -8.56 8.71
N VAL A 115 -6.91 -7.73 8.25
CA VAL A 115 -5.83 -8.17 7.35
C VAL A 115 -4.93 -9.20 8.03
N CYS A 116 -4.52 -8.98 9.28
CA CYS A 116 -3.70 -9.92 10.04
C CYS A 116 -4.42 -11.24 10.29
N ARG A 117 -5.71 -11.23 10.64
CA ARG A 117 -6.46 -12.47 10.82
C ARG A 117 -6.63 -13.26 9.53
N VAL A 118 -6.83 -12.56 8.40
CA VAL A 118 -6.97 -13.20 7.09
C VAL A 118 -5.63 -13.75 6.59
N ALA A 119 -4.55 -12.98 6.69
CA ALA A 119 -3.25 -13.33 6.13
C ALA A 119 -2.39 -14.19 7.06
N LEU A 120 -2.47 -13.95 8.37
CA LEU A 120 -1.57 -14.54 9.39
C LEU A 120 -2.34 -15.41 10.42
N GLY A 121 -3.67 -15.52 10.32
CA GLY A 121 -4.49 -16.35 11.19
C GLY A 121 -4.70 -15.81 12.61
N ARG A 122 -4.14 -14.63 12.95
CA ARG A 122 -4.25 -14.02 14.28
C ARG A 122 -4.25 -12.50 14.20
N LYS A 123 -4.78 -11.83 15.25
CA LYS A 123 -4.64 -10.39 15.43
C LYS A 123 -3.51 -10.05 16.38
N TYR A 124 -2.95 -8.85 16.22
CA TYR A 124 -1.86 -8.34 17.06
C TYR A 124 -2.31 -7.23 18.00
N SER A 125 -3.53 -6.71 17.84
CA SER A 125 -4.09 -5.75 18.78
C SER A 125 -4.32 -6.37 20.17
N GLY A 126 -3.99 -5.64 21.24
CA GLY A 126 -4.16 -6.03 22.64
C GLY A 126 -3.04 -6.88 23.28
N ARG A 127 -1.93 -7.14 22.57
CA ARG A 127 -0.70 -7.76 23.14
C ARG A 127 0.46 -6.76 23.09
N ASP A 128 1.57 -7.05 23.78
CA ASP A 128 2.79 -6.23 23.75
C ASP A 128 3.30 -5.91 22.32
N GLY A 129 2.91 -6.71 21.31
CA GLY A 129 3.22 -6.48 19.90
C GLY A 129 2.28 -5.54 19.11
N GLU A 130 1.19 -5.02 19.68
CA GLU A 130 0.26 -4.10 18.98
C GLU A 130 0.96 -2.80 18.59
N ARG A 131 1.65 -2.19 19.55
CA ARG A 131 2.41 -0.96 19.34
C ARG A 131 3.48 -1.18 18.27
N THR A 132 4.18 -2.31 18.35
CA THR A 132 5.23 -2.68 17.38
C THR A 132 4.67 -2.81 15.97
N PHE A 133 3.56 -3.53 15.77
CA PHE A 133 3.04 -3.74 14.40
C PHE A 133 2.46 -2.46 13.78
N LYS A 134 1.76 -1.64 14.57
CA LYS A 134 1.26 -0.34 14.11
C LYS A 134 2.41 0.63 13.79
N GLN A 135 3.44 0.68 14.64
CA GLN A 135 4.65 1.48 14.40
C GLN A 135 5.35 1.03 13.13
N LEU A 136 5.58 -0.27 12.96
CA LEU A 136 6.20 -0.83 11.75
C LEU A 136 5.44 -0.48 10.48
N LEU A 137 4.11 -0.53 10.49
CA LEU A 137 3.30 -0.12 9.33
C LEU A 137 3.38 1.38 9.06
N GLY A 138 3.43 2.20 10.11
CA GLY A 138 3.64 3.66 10.00
C GLY A 138 4.99 3.98 9.38
N GLU A 139 6.06 3.45 9.95
CA GLU A 139 7.44 3.59 9.45
C GLU A 139 7.57 3.06 8.03
N PHE A 140 6.97 1.91 7.72
CA PHE A 140 6.94 1.38 6.36
C PHE A 140 6.24 2.35 5.39
N GLY A 141 5.09 2.91 5.77
CA GLY A 141 4.39 3.92 4.97
C GLY A 141 5.21 5.18 4.72
N GLU A 142 5.92 5.67 5.73
CA GLU A 142 6.83 6.82 5.62
C GLU A 142 8.00 6.53 4.68
N LEU A 143 8.61 5.35 4.78
CA LEU A 143 9.70 4.92 3.92
C LEU A 143 9.25 4.75 2.46
N VAL A 144 8.09 4.13 2.22
CA VAL A 144 7.52 4.00 0.86
C VAL A 144 7.19 5.37 0.27
N GLY A 145 6.71 6.32 1.08
CA GLY A 145 6.40 7.68 0.66
C GLY A 145 7.63 8.58 0.48
N THR A 146 8.82 8.12 0.87
CA THR A 146 10.05 8.91 0.78
C THR A 146 10.50 9.03 -0.67
N ILE A 147 10.69 10.28 -1.10
CA ILE A 147 11.20 10.64 -2.42
C ILE A 147 12.73 10.56 -2.39
N ASP A 148 13.31 9.76 -3.28
CA ASP A 148 14.75 9.82 -3.54
C ASP A 148 15.03 10.88 -4.61
N PHE A 149 15.82 11.90 -4.26
CA PHE A 149 16.15 12.98 -5.20
C PHE A 149 16.93 12.47 -6.41
N GLY A 150 17.68 11.37 -6.27
CA GLY A 150 18.41 10.74 -7.37
C GLY A 150 17.48 10.22 -8.47
N ASP A 151 16.26 9.81 -8.12
CA ASP A 151 15.26 9.29 -9.08
C ASP A 151 14.81 10.40 -10.06
N TYR A 152 14.86 11.67 -9.64
CA TYR A 152 14.40 12.82 -10.43
C TYR A 152 15.54 13.71 -10.92
N VAL A 153 16.61 13.83 -10.13
CA VAL A 153 17.76 14.71 -10.36
C VAL A 153 19.05 13.90 -10.16
N PRO A 154 19.54 13.20 -11.21
CA PRO A 154 20.61 12.21 -11.05
C PRO A 154 21.92 12.73 -10.46
N TRP A 155 22.27 14.01 -10.68
CA TRP A 155 23.47 14.62 -10.12
C TRP A 155 23.37 14.90 -8.61
N LEU A 156 22.16 14.82 -8.04
CA LEU A 156 21.89 14.87 -6.60
C LEU A 156 21.74 13.47 -5.97
N SER A 157 21.99 12.40 -6.72
CA SER A 157 21.89 11.03 -6.21
C SER A 157 22.77 10.76 -4.98
N TRP A 158 23.85 11.53 -4.78
CA TRP A 158 24.69 11.42 -3.59
C TRP A 158 23.97 11.79 -2.27
N LEU A 159 22.87 12.56 -2.33
CA LEU A 159 22.06 12.89 -1.13
C LEU A 159 21.47 11.64 -0.48
N SER A 160 21.28 10.57 -1.26
CA SER A 160 20.81 9.27 -0.76
C SER A 160 21.76 8.65 0.29
N HIS A 161 23.04 9.01 0.27
CA HIS A 161 23.99 8.57 1.30
C HIS A 161 23.84 9.35 2.61
N VAL A 162 23.36 10.60 2.54
CA VAL A 162 23.22 11.48 3.71
C VAL A 162 21.94 11.16 4.47
N ASN A 163 20.84 10.91 3.77
CA ASN A 163 19.54 10.59 4.38
C ASN A 163 19.39 9.09 4.71
N GLY A 164 20.41 8.27 4.43
CA GLY A 164 20.39 6.83 4.67
C GLY A 164 19.54 6.02 3.67
N SER A 165 19.00 6.64 2.61
CA SER A 165 18.28 5.91 1.57
C SER A 165 19.21 5.05 0.71
N ARG A 166 20.54 5.23 0.76
CA ARG A 166 21.56 4.41 0.08
C ARG A 166 22.74 4.08 1.01
N THR A 167 22.69 2.91 1.63
CA THR A 167 23.80 2.24 2.33
C THR A 167 24.74 1.55 1.36
#